data_AF-A0A1G9LDD1-F1
#
_entry.id   AF-A0A1G9LDD1-F1
#
_cell.length_a   1.000
_cell.length_b   1.000
_cell.length_c   1.000
_cell.angle_alpha   90.00
_cell.angle_beta   90.00
_cell.angle_gamma   90.00
#
_symmetry.space_group_name_H-M   'P 1'
#
loop_
_entity.id
_entity.type
_entity.pdbx_description
1 polymer ?
#
loop_
_entity_poly.entity_id
_entity_poly.type
_entity_poly.pdbx_seq_one_letter_code
_entity_poly.pdbx_strand_id
1 'polypeptide(L)'
;MKKSSLIILLLITALTLTSCYETGVKMDFDSDGEMDLKINVEGDEDIASDDVNMVYWQLLTAFPEIDINYHSYKEDRDLKFERLKSISHEKIDHITFEKKNGRYEFEMELPPIYSELDESDDLFLNVIVTLPGEIDTANTINVEGNQSEWDLRIRDIHQSIKLEAVTE
;
A
#
# COMPACT_ATOMS: atom_id res chain seq x y z
N MET A 1 -15.78 -23.52 39.42
CA MET A 1 -15.68 -23.63 37.94
C MET A 1 -16.30 -22.43 37.19
N LYS A 2 -16.16 -21.19 37.69
CA LYS A 2 -16.69 -19.98 37.02
C LYS A 2 -15.61 -18.98 36.55
N LYS A 3 -14.35 -19.19 36.92
CA LYS A 3 -13.23 -18.28 36.58
C LYS A 3 -12.53 -18.62 35.26
N SER A 4 -12.56 -19.88 34.83
CA SER A 4 -11.94 -20.32 33.57
C SER A 4 -12.74 -19.93 32.32
N SER A 5 -14.04 -19.66 32.45
CA SER A 5 -14.89 -19.26 31.32
C SER A 5 -14.67 -17.80 30.90
N LEU A 6 -14.20 -16.94 31.80
CA LEU A 6 -13.96 -15.53 31.50
C LEU A 6 -12.67 -15.32 30.68
N ILE A 7 -11.66 -16.16 30.93
CA ILE A 7 -10.36 -16.12 30.24
C ILE A 7 -10.49 -16.58 28.79
N ILE A 8 -11.33 -17.59 28.53
CA ILE A 8 -11.59 -18.09 27.17
C ILE A 8 -12.40 -17.06 26.36
N LEU A 9 -13.35 -16.36 27.00
CA LEU A 9 -14.12 -15.29 26.34
C LEU A 9 -13.23 -14.08 25.96
N LEU A 10 -12.30 -13.70 26.86
CA LEU A 10 -11.32 -12.63 26.62
C LEU A 10 -10.31 -12.99 25.50
N LEU A 11 -9.92 -14.27 25.40
CA LEU A 11 -9.01 -14.75 24.35
C LEU A 11 -9.68 -14.81 22.97
N ILE A 12 -10.99 -15.05 22.90
CA ILE A 12 -11.73 -15.09 21.62
C ILE A 12 -12.01 -13.67 21.11
N THR A 13 -12.27 -12.70 21.99
CA THR A 13 -12.40 -11.28 21.60
C THR A 13 -11.07 -10.63 21.20
N ALA A 14 -9.93 -11.20 21.61
CA ALA A 14 -8.61 -10.72 21.19
C ALA A 14 -8.17 -11.25 19.81
N LEU A 15 -8.88 -12.24 19.25
CA LEU A 15 -8.57 -12.87 17.96
C LEU A 15 -9.36 -12.29 16.78
N THR A 16 -10.19 -11.27 17.01
CA THR A 16 -11.00 -10.62 15.96
C THR A 16 -10.60 -9.16 15.71
N LEU A 17 -9.43 -8.73 16.18
CA LEU A 17 -8.82 -7.47 15.74
C LEU A 17 -8.01 -7.71 14.45
N THR A 18 -8.66 -8.28 13.45
CA THR A 18 -8.17 -8.18 12.07
C THR A 18 -8.59 -6.81 11.56
N SER A 19 -7.74 -6.12 10.81
CA SER A 19 -8.12 -4.83 10.20
C SER A 19 -9.44 -5.00 9.45
N CYS A 20 -10.38 -4.07 9.64
CA CYS A 20 -11.68 -4.10 8.96
C CYS A 20 -11.58 -3.83 7.45
N TYR A 21 -10.37 -3.77 6.90
CA TYR A 21 -10.10 -3.51 5.49
C TYR A 21 -8.72 -4.04 5.08
N GLU A 22 -8.58 -4.30 3.79
CA GLU A 22 -7.33 -4.57 3.10
C GLU A 22 -7.05 -3.44 2.09
N THR A 23 -5.83 -2.90 2.11
CA THR A 23 -5.40 -1.83 1.20
C THR A 23 -4.23 -2.31 0.36
N GLY A 24 -4.36 -2.19 -0.96
CA GLY A 24 -3.34 -2.61 -1.92
C GLY A 24 -3.05 -1.53 -2.96
N VAL A 25 -1.77 -1.31 -3.26
CA VAL A 25 -1.30 -0.44 -4.32
C VAL A 25 -0.41 -1.25 -5.24
N LYS A 26 -0.77 -1.29 -6.53
CA LYS A 26 0.04 -1.93 -7.58
C LYS A 26 0.53 -0.89 -8.58
N MET A 27 1.83 -0.90 -8.85
CA MET A 27 2.48 -0.06 -9.84
C MET A 27 3.14 -0.94 -10.90
N ASP A 28 2.79 -0.73 -12.16
CA ASP A 28 3.34 -1.46 -13.30
C ASP A 28 4.07 -0.49 -14.21
N PHE A 29 5.41 -0.55 -14.23
CA PHE A 29 6.26 0.32 -15.03
C PHE A 29 6.59 -0.32 -16.38
N ASP A 30 6.47 0.46 -17.44
CA ASP A 30 6.94 0.05 -18.76
C ASP A 30 8.39 0.46 -19.04
N SER A 31 8.92 0.03 -20.18
CA SER A 31 10.32 0.28 -20.55
C SER A 31 10.66 1.75 -20.80
N ASP A 32 9.65 2.60 -20.97
CA ASP A 32 9.76 4.04 -21.21
C ASP A 32 9.54 4.85 -19.92
N GLY A 33 9.23 4.17 -18.81
CA GLY A 33 9.02 4.76 -17.49
C GLY A 33 7.58 5.21 -17.23
N GLU A 34 6.64 4.93 -18.12
CA GLU A 34 5.23 5.16 -17.84
C GLU A 34 4.74 4.12 -16.83
N MET A 35 3.90 4.56 -15.90
CA MET A 35 3.43 3.73 -14.79
C MET A 35 1.91 3.53 -14.87
N ASP A 36 1.43 2.31 -14.65
CA ASP A 36 0.04 2.01 -14.33
C ASP A 36 -0.13 1.79 -12.82
N LEU A 37 -0.83 2.72 -12.17
CA LEU A 37 -1.11 2.66 -10.73
C LEU A 37 -2.54 2.12 -10.53
N LYS A 38 -2.68 1.10 -9.70
CA LYS A 38 -3.96 0.52 -9.30
C LYS A 38 -4.04 0.53 -7.80
N ILE A 39 -5.16 1.01 -7.28
CA ILE A 39 -5.40 1.10 -5.85
C ILE A 39 -6.65 0.31 -5.56
N ASN A 40 -6.58 -0.57 -4.57
CA ASN A 40 -7.71 -1.34 -4.07
C ASN A 40 -7.86 -1.11 -2.58
N VAL A 41 -9.07 -0.82 -2.14
CA VAL A 41 -9.46 -0.83 -0.73
C VAL A 41 -10.70 -1.70 -0.62
N GLU A 42 -10.56 -2.86 0.00
CA GLU A 42 -11.67 -3.78 0.26
C GLU A 42 -12.00 -3.73 1.75
N GLY A 43 -13.23 -3.32 2.09
CA GLY A 43 -13.72 -3.28 3.46
C GLY A 43 -14.47 -4.56 3.84
N ASP A 44 -14.39 -4.95 5.12
CA ASP A 44 -15.22 -6.01 5.69
C ASP A 44 -16.67 -5.52 5.91
N GLU A 45 -17.60 -6.44 6.18
CA GLU A 45 -19.05 -6.18 6.31
C GLU A 45 -19.41 -5.09 7.32
N ASP A 46 -18.55 -4.84 8.32
CA ASP A 46 -18.77 -3.92 9.44
C ASP A 46 -17.99 -2.58 9.33
N ILE A 47 -17.38 -2.26 8.18
CA ILE A 47 -16.58 -1.03 8.05
C ILE A 47 -17.42 0.24 8.21
N ALA A 48 -17.01 1.14 9.12
CA ALA A 48 -17.69 2.43 9.28
C ALA A 48 -17.30 3.37 8.13
N SER A 49 -18.22 4.25 7.73
CA SER A 49 -17.93 5.27 6.70
C SER A 49 -16.76 6.19 7.08
N ASP A 50 -16.56 6.43 8.38
CA ASP A 50 -15.45 7.25 8.88
C ASP A 50 -14.09 6.54 8.71
N ASP A 51 -14.06 5.21 8.81
CA ASP A 51 -12.84 4.40 8.59
C ASP A 51 -12.43 4.44 7.11
N VAL A 52 -13.40 4.33 6.20
CA VAL A 52 -13.15 4.45 4.75
C VAL A 52 -12.59 5.83 4.39
N ASN A 53 -13.13 6.90 4.98
CA ASN A 53 -12.61 8.25 4.78
C ASN A 53 -11.18 8.39 5.30
N MET A 54 -10.89 7.80 6.46
CA MET A 54 -9.54 7.80 7.03
C MET A 54 -8.54 7.10 6.08
N VAL A 55 -8.87 5.92 5.57
CA VAL A 55 -8.03 5.20 4.60
C VAL A 55 -7.81 6.03 3.33
N TYR A 56 -8.86 6.68 2.82
CA TYR A 56 -8.72 7.58 1.67
C TYR A 56 -7.74 8.73 1.94
N TRP A 57 -7.82 9.39 3.09
CA TRP A 57 -6.88 10.45 3.47
C TRP A 57 -5.44 9.95 3.62
N GLN A 58 -5.26 8.74 4.14
CA GLN A 58 -3.95 8.11 4.29
C GLN A 58 -3.34 7.78 2.93
N LEU A 59 -4.15 7.24 2.02
CA LEU A 59 -3.75 7.01 0.63
C LEU A 59 -3.42 8.31 -0.09
N LEU A 60 -4.19 9.38 0.09
CA LEU A 60 -3.87 10.70 -0.47
C LEU A 60 -2.55 11.28 0.06
N THR A 61 -2.21 10.96 1.31
CA THR A 61 -0.95 11.41 1.91
C THR A 61 0.24 10.66 1.33
N ALA A 62 0.09 9.36 1.09
CA ALA A 62 1.12 8.52 0.47
C ALA A 62 1.22 8.71 -1.05
N PHE A 63 0.10 8.98 -1.71
CA PHE A 63 -0.09 9.00 -3.15
C PHE A 63 -0.95 10.22 -3.57
N PRO A 64 -0.40 11.44 -3.51
CA PRO A 64 -1.15 12.67 -3.82
C PRO A 64 -1.67 12.73 -5.27
N GLU A 65 -1.11 11.93 -6.18
CA GLU A 65 -1.56 11.79 -7.56
C GLU A 65 -2.99 11.24 -7.70
N ILE A 66 -3.51 10.60 -6.64
CA ILE A 66 -4.89 10.12 -6.55
C ILE A 66 -5.87 11.27 -6.81
N ASP A 67 -5.72 12.41 -6.14
CA ASP A 67 -6.65 13.55 -6.24
C ASP A 67 -6.64 14.20 -7.63
N ILE A 68 -5.52 14.05 -8.35
CA ILE A 68 -5.30 14.70 -9.65
C ILE A 68 -5.80 13.82 -10.79
N ASN A 69 -5.64 12.50 -10.69
CA ASN A 69 -5.73 11.60 -11.84
C ASN A 69 -6.71 10.44 -11.67
N TYR A 70 -7.38 10.35 -10.53
CA TYR A 70 -8.39 9.32 -10.30
C TYR A 70 -9.72 9.97 -9.97
N HIS A 71 -10.80 9.35 -10.46
CA HIS A 71 -12.10 9.51 -9.87
C HIS A 71 -12.25 8.43 -8.80
N SER A 72 -12.24 8.85 -7.53
CA SER A 72 -12.54 7.97 -6.41
C SER A 72 -14.05 7.96 -6.15
N TYR A 73 -14.61 6.76 -5.99
CA TYR A 73 -16.00 6.60 -5.59
C TYR A 73 -16.17 5.34 -4.74
N LYS A 74 -17.19 5.35 -3.91
CA LYS A 74 -17.57 4.19 -3.11
C LYS A 74 -18.55 3.34 -3.90
N GLU A 75 -18.22 2.06 -4.08
CA GLU A 75 -19.12 1.05 -4.63
C GLU A 75 -19.31 -0.03 -3.57
N ASP A 76 -20.53 -0.13 -3.04
CA ASP A 76 -20.85 -0.96 -1.87
C ASP A 76 -19.94 -0.66 -0.67
N ARG A 77 -19.01 -1.57 -0.35
CA ARG A 77 -18.05 -1.48 0.76
C ARG A 77 -16.63 -1.11 0.32
N ASP A 78 -16.41 -1.02 -0.99
CA ASP A 78 -15.10 -0.81 -1.57
C ASP A 78 -14.89 0.67 -1.92
N LEU A 79 -13.65 1.13 -1.82
CA LEU A 79 -13.24 2.38 -2.45
C LEU A 79 -12.62 2.06 -3.81
N LYS A 80 -13.31 2.45 -4.87
CA LYS A 80 -12.86 2.27 -6.25
C LYS A 80 -12.16 3.53 -6.73
N PHE A 81 -11.11 3.32 -7.52
CA PHE A 81 -10.33 4.38 -8.14
C PHE A 81 -10.32 4.17 -9.64
N GLU A 82 -11.01 5.05 -10.37
CA GLU A 82 -11.01 5.03 -11.84
C GLU A 82 -10.00 6.03 -12.38
N ARG A 83 -9.04 5.52 -13.15
CA ARG A 83 -7.99 6.35 -13.74
C ARG A 83 -8.56 7.27 -14.82
N LEU A 84 -8.33 8.57 -14.67
CA LEU A 84 -8.78 9.59 -15.61
C LEU A 84 -7.84 9.71 -16.83
N LYS A 85 -6.51 9.65 -16.60
CA LYS A 85 -5.45 9.74 -17.65
C LYS A 85 -4.16 9.01 -17.22
N SER A 86 -3.37 8.53 -18.19
CA SER A 86 -1.99 8.05 -17.97
C SER A 86 -1.06 9.20 -17.56
N ILE A 87 -0.09 8.93 -16.69
CA ILE A 87 0.84 9.91 -16.12
C ILE A 87 2.27 9.39 -16.27
N SER A 88 3.16 10.28 -16.71
CA SER A 88 4.60 10.09 -16.62
C SER A 88 5.08 10.11 -15.16
N HIS A 89 5.97 9.19 -14.80
CA HIS A 89 6.53 9.05 -13.45
C HIS A 89 7.20 10.33 -12.92
N GLU A 90 7.63 11.26 -13.78
CA GLU A 90 8.25 12.54 -13.41
C GLU A 90 7.33 13.49 -12.60
N LYS A 91 6.06 13.13 -12.42
CA LYS A 91 5.03 13.95 -11.78
C LYS A 91 4.51 13.38 -10.45
N ILE A 92 5.11 12.30 -9.97
CA ILE A 92 4.65 11.64 -8.75
C ILE A 92 5.67 11.91 -7.66
N ASP A 93 5.25 12.73 -6.70
CA ASP A 93 6.03 12.97 -5.50
C ASP A 93 6.32 11.62 -4.82
N HIS A 94 7.47 11.51 -4.18
CA HIS A 94 7.90 10.30 -3.45
C HIS A 94 8.28 9.08 -4.28
N ILE A 95 8.13 9.09 -5.61
CA ILE A 95 8.57 7.99 -6.48
C ILE A 95 9.69 8.46 -7.42
N THR A 96 10.78 7.71 -7.44
CA THR A 96 11.86 7.86 -8.40
C THR A 96 11.96 6.60 -9.24
N PHE A 97 11.98 6.77 -10.57
CA PHE A 97 12.22 5.70 -11.53
C PHE A 97 13.32 6.13 -12.49
N GLU A 98 14.39 5.35 -12.58
CA GLU A 98 15.53 5.65 -13.43
C GLU A 98 15.89 4.47 -14.33
N LYS A 99 16.20 4.78 -15.59
CA LYS A 99 16.70 3.80 -16.58
C LYS A 99 18.15 4.11 -16.92
N LYS A 100 19.06 3.17 -16.66
CA LYS A 100 20.50 3.30 -16.95
C LYS A 100 21.01 2.04 -17.62
N ASN A 101 21.45 2.16 -18.88
CA ASN A 101 22.08 1.06 -19.64
C ASN A 101 21.25 -0.24 -19.71
N GLY A 102 19.91 -0.13 -19.69
CA GLY A 102 19.01 -1.29 -19.72
C GLY A 102 18.57 -1.80 -18.35
N ARG A 103 19.19 -1.30 -17.28
CA ARG A 103 18.79 -1.53 -15.89
C ARG A 103 17.80 -0.47 -15.43
N TYR A 104 16.81 -0.91 -14.66
CA TYR A 104 15.75 -0.08 -14.09
C TYR A 104 15.90 -0.02 -12.58
N GLU A 105 15.80 1.19 -12.02
CA GLU A 105 15.91 1.47 -10.59
C GLU A 105 14.62 2.14 -10.15
N PHE A 106 13.91 1.52 -9.21
CA PHE A 106 12.72 2.06 -8.55
C PHE A 106 13.04 2.38 -7.10
N GLU A 107 12.59 3.55 -6.68
CA GLU A 107 12.67 4.01 -5.30
C GLU A 107 11.35 4.71 -4.93
N MET A 108 10.82 4.39 -3.76
CA MET A 108 9.68 5.09 -3.18
C MET A 108 9.99 5.48 -1.73
N GLU A 109 9.74 6.73 -1.37
CA GLU A 109 9.86 7.23 0.01
C GLU A 109 8.48 7.59 0.57
N LEU A 110 7.86 6.64 1.27
CA LEU A 110 6.57 6.87 1.91
C LEU A 110 6.77 7.77 3.13
N PRO A 111 6.10 8.94 3.20
CA PRO A 111 6.16 9.79 4.39
C PRO A 111 5.45 9.13 5.57
N PRO A 112 5.71 9.57 6.81
CA PRO A 112 4.95 9.13 7.98
C PRO A 112 3.46 9.44 7.81
N ILE A 113 2.60 8.45 8.05
CA ILE A 113 1.16 8.54 7.83
C ILE A 113 0.42 8.76 9.16
N TYR A 114 0.94 8.22 10.26
CA TYR A 114 0.40 8.41 11.61
C TYR A 114 1.30 9.31 12.45
N SER A 115 0.69 10.18 13.25
CA SER A 115 1.40 11.02 14.23
C SER A 115 1.45 10.41 15.63
N GLU A 116 0.62 9.42 15.91
CA GLU A 116 0.54 8.73 17.20
C GLU A 116 1.09 7.32 17.07
N LEU A 117 1.98 6.93 17.98
CA LEU A 117 2.57 5.59 17.99
C LEU A 117 1.48 4.55 18.25
N ASP A 118 1.29 3.67 17.27
CA ASP A 118 0.48 2.47 17.32
C ASP A 118 1.40 1.26 17.06
N GLU A 119 1.41 0.30 17.98
CA GLU A 119 2.23 -0.92 17.92
C GLU A 119 1.54 -2.07 17.18
N SER A 120 0.37 -1.82 16.57
CA SER A 120 -0.36 -2.84 15.81
C SER A 120 0.48 -3.45 14.68
N ASP A 121 0.41 -4.78 14.57
CA ASP A 121 1.02 -5.57 13.49
C ASP A 121 0.03 -5.81 12.33
N ASP A 122 -1.08 -5.09 12.33
CA ASP A 122 -2.06 -5.15 11.26
C ASP A 122 -1.45 -4.62 9.95
N LEU A 123 -1.86 -5.26 8.85
CA LEU A 123 -1.46 -4.83 7.52
C LEU A 123 -2.10 -3.47 7.24
N PHE A 124 -1.27 -2.47 6.99
CA PHE A 124 -1.73 -1.16 6.58
C PHE A 124 -1.87 -1.08 5.06
N LEU A 125 -0.80 -1.45 4.35
CA LEU A 125 -0.70 -1.30 2.91
C LEU A 125 0.16 -2.40 2.32
N ASN A 126 -0.37 -3.11 1.34
CA ASN A 126 0.41 -3.97 0.46
C ASN A 126 0.84 -3.16 -0.78
N VAL A 127 2.14 -3.07 -1.04
CA VAL A 127 2.69 -2.38 -2.21
C VAL A 127 3.29 -3.41 -3.14
N ILE A 128 2.84 -3.45 -4.39
CA ILE A 128 3.35 -4.32 -5.44
C ILE A 128 3.92 -3.46 -6.56
N VAL A 129 5.17 -3.70 -6.93
CA VAL A 129 5.84 -3.03 -8.05
C VAL A 129 6.24 -4.05 -9.08
N THR A 130 5.94 -3.78 -10.34
CA THR A 130 6.38 -4.56 -11.51
C THR A 130 7.30 -3.69 -12.35
N LEU A 131 8.52 -4.15 -12.58
CA LEU A 131 9.51 -3.47 -13.41
C LEU A 131 9.62 -4.12 -14.80
N PRO A 132 10.20 -3.43 -15.81
CA PRO A 132 10.33 -3.99 -17.16
C PRO A 132 11.32 -5.15 -17.30
N GLY A 133 12.17 -5.37 -16.28
CA GLY A 133 13.20 -6.42 -16.25
C GLY A 133 13.14 -7.25 -14.97
N GLU A 134 13.84 -8.39 -14.97
CA GLU A 134 13.94 -9.26 -13.79
C GLU A 134 14.66 -8.53 -12.65
N ILE A 135 14.10 -8.62 -11.45
CA ILE A 135 14.62 -7.94 -10.26
C ILE A 135 15.86 -8.70 -9.77
N ASP A 136 16.99 -8.00 -9.76
CA ASP A 136 18.26 -8.47 -9.20
C ASP A 136 18.30 -8.20 -7.69
N THR A 137 17.91 -7.00 -7.28
CA THR A 137 17.97 -6.56 -5.89
C THR A 137 16.70 -5.83 -5.50
N ALA A 138 16.12 -6.17 -4.35
CA ALA A 138 15.07 -5.38 -3.71
C ALA A 138 15.19 -5.44 -2.19
N ASN A 139 14.66 -4.45 -1.49
CA ASN A 139 14.64 -4.43 -0.02
C ASN A 139 13.39 -5.13 0.56
N THR A 140 12.97 -6.22 -0.08
CA THR A 140 11.93 -7.15 0.37
C THR A 140 12.37 -8.58 0.10
N ILE A 141 11.79 -9.53 0.84
CA ILE A 141 11.97 -10.96 0.58
C ILE A 141 10.98 -11.50 -0.46
N ASN A 142 9.92 -10.75 -0.77
CA ASN A 142 8.86 -11.16 -1.69
C ASN A 142 9.20 -10.61 -3.09
N VAL A 143 10.02 -11.37 -3.82
CA VAL A 143 10.41 -11.07 -5.20
C VAL A 143 10.11 -12.27 -6.09
N GLU A 144 9.40 -12.04 -7.19
CA GLU A 144 9.11 -13.06 -8.21
C GLU A 144 9.32 -12.47 -9.61
N GLY A 145 10.41 -12.89 -10.27
CA GLY A 145 10.76 -12.41 -11.60
C GLY A 145 10.96 -10.89 -11.62
N ASN A 146 10.06 -10.18 -12.29
CA ASN A 146 10.09 -8.72 -12.39
C ASN A 146 9.21 -7.99 -11.37
N GLN A 147 8.65 -8.71 -10.39
CA GLN A 147 7.72 -8.16 -9.40
C GLN A 147 8.32 -8.21 -7.98
N SER A 148 8.17 -7.12 -7.23
CA SER A 148 8.51 -7.02 -5.80
C SER A 148 7.31 -6.57 -4.98
N GLU A 149 7.18 -7.09 -3.77
CA GLU A 149 6.03 -6.87 -2.90
C GLU A 149 6.45 -6.50 -1.46
N TRP A 150 5.81 -5.49 -0.88
CA TRP A 150 6.03 -5.04 0.50
C TRP A 150 4.72 -5.01 1.28
N ASP A 151 4.71 -5.72 2.41
CA ASP A 151 3.64 -5.65 3.40
C ASP A 151 4.00 -4.64 4.48
N LEU A 152 3.42 -3.45 4.40
CA LEU A 152 3.66 -2.38 5.38
C LEU A 152 2.67 -2.51 6.52
N ARG A 153 3.18 -2.59 7.75
CA ARG A 153 2.35 -2.69 8.95
C ARG A 153 2.12 -1.32 9.59
N ILE A 154 1.06 -1.20 10.38
CA ILE A 154 0.73 0.06 11.09
C ILE A 154 1.93 0.56 11.93
N ARG A 155 2.65 -0.35 12.60
CA ARG A 155 3.85 0.02 13.36
C ARG A 155 5.01 0.59 12.51
N ASP A 156 5.05 0.35 11.21
CA ASP A 156 6.16 0.74 10.36
C ASP A 156 6.01 2.18 9.83
N ILE A 157 4.77 2.66 9.71
CA ILE A 157 4.39 3.92 9.04
C ILE A 157 4.37 5.16 9.94
N HIS A 158 5.01 5.08 11.12
CA HIS A 158 5.30 6.24 11.99
C HIS A 158 6.58 6.97 11.58
N GLN A 159 7.37 6.38 10.69
CA GLN A 159 8.61 6.92 10.15
C GLN A 159 8.56 6.84 8.63
N SER A 160 9.41 7.60 7.95
CA SER A 160 9.54 7.46 6.50
C SER A 160 10.04 6.05 6.17
N ILE A 161 9.36 5.37 5.25
CA ILE A 161 9.76 4.05 4.76
C ILE A 161 10.30 4.22 3.34
N LYS A 162 11.44 3.59 3.08
CA LYS A 162 12.03 3.53 1.75
C LYS A 162 11.80 2.15 1.14
N LEU A 163 11.21 2.09 -0.05
CA LEU A 163 11.05 0.87 -0.85
C LEU A 163 11.98 0.96 -2.06
N GLU A 164 12.73 -0.09 -2.35
CA GLU A 164 13.75 -0.08 -3.40
C GLU A 164 13.72 -1.41 -4.17
N ALA A 165 13.73 -1.32 -5.50
CA ALA A 165 13.87 -2.46 -6.40
C ALA A 165 14.72 -2.09 -7.62
N VAL A 166 15.55 -3.03 -8.07
CA VAL A 166 16.51 -2.83 -9.14
C VAL A 166 16.59 -4.08 -10.01
N THR A 167 16.56 -3.90 -11.32
CA THR A 167 16.73 -5.00 -12.28
C THR A 167 18.20 -5.31 -12.58
N GLU A 168 18.43 -6.47 -13.21
CA GLU A 168 19.68 -6.78 -13.92
C GLU A 168 19.98 -5.76 -15.04
#